data_AF-G3IJQ5-F1
#
_entry.id   AF-G3IJQ5-F1
#
_cell.length_a   1.000
_cell.length_b   1.000
_cell.length_c   1.000
_cell.angle_alpha   90.00
_cell.angle_beta   90.00
_cell.angle_gamma   90.00
#
_symmetry.space_group_name_H-M   'P 1'
#
loop_
_entity.id
_entity.type
_entity.pdbx_description
1 polymer ?
#
loop_
_entity_poly.entity_id
_entity_poly.type
_entity_poly.pdbx_seq_one_letter_code
_entity_poly.pdbx_strand_id
1 'polypeptide(L)'
;MIQALGGVEGILEHTLFKGTYFPTWEGLFWEKASGFEESMKWKKLTNAQRSGLNQIPNRRFTLWWSPTINRANVYVGFQVQLDLTGIFMHGKIPTLKISLIQIFRAHLWQKIHESIVMDLCQVFDQELDALEIETVQKETIHPRKSYKMNSSCADILLFASYKWNVSRPSLLADSKDVMDSTTTQKYWIDIQLRWGDYDSHDIERYARAKFLDYTTDNMSIYPSPTGVLIAIDLAYNLHSAYGNWFPGSKPLIQQAMAKIMKANPALYVLRERIRKGLQLYSSEPTEPYLSSQNYGELFSNQIIWFVDDTNVYRVTIHKTFEGNLTTKPINGAIFIFNPRTGQLFLKIIHTSVWAGQKRLGQVSC
;
A
#
# COMPACT_ATOMS: atom_id res chain seq x y z
N MET A 1 13.06 31.94 -8.89
CA MET A 1 13.25 30.88 -7.87
C MET A 1 13.00 29.48 -8.43
N ILE A 2 11.78 29.14 -8.89
CA ILE A 2 11.44 27.78 -9.41
C ILE A 2 12.42 27.30 -10.50
N GLN A 3 12.71 28.12 -11.50
CA GLN A 3 13.65 27.76 -12.57
C GLN A 3 15.07 27.50 -12.06
N ALA A 4 15.50 28.21 -11.01
CA ALA A 4 16.83 28.02 -10.41
C ALA A 4 16.93 26.70 -9.61
N LEU A 5 15.79 26.11 -9.23
CA LEU A 5 15.71 24.82 -8.52
C LEU A 5 15.49 23.63 -9.48
N GLY A 6 15.64 23.83 -10.80
CA GLY A 6 15.46 22.77 -11.80
C GLY A 6 14.03 22.60 -12.31
N GLY A 7 13.19 23.63 -12.18
CA GLY A 7 11.80 23.58 -12.63
C GLY A 7 10.89 22.82 -11.67
N VAL A 8 9.60 22.73 -12.02
CA VAL A 8 8.60 22.09 -11.14
C VAL A 8 8.86 20.59 -11.01
N GLU A 9 9.15 19.89 -12.10
CA GLU A 9 9.42 18.45 -12.08
C GLU A 9 10.65 18.13 -11.23
N GLY A 10 11.75 18.86 -11.40
CA GLY A 10 12.96 18.68 -10.59
C GLY A 10 12.70 18.89 -9.09
N ILE A 11 11.88 19.87 -8.73
CA ILE A 11 11.44 20.07 -7.33
C ILE A 11 10.60 18.88 -6.85
N LEU A 12 9.69 18.37 -7.66
CA LEU A 12 8.78 17.29 -7.25
C LEU A 12 9.50 15.94 -7.06
N GLU A 13 10.66 15.71 -7.68
CA GLU A 13 11.51 14.54 -7.39
C GLU A 13 11.96 14.49 -5.93
N HIS A 14 12.08 15.64 -5.26
CA HIS A 14 12.44 15.71 -3.84
C HIS A 14 11.27 15.40 -2.89
N THR A 15 10.09 15.15 -3.42
CA THR A 15 8.83 15.09 -2.68
C THR A 15 8.14 13.74 -2.82
N LEU A 16 7.12 13.50 -2.00
CA LEU A 16 6.27 12.32 -2.10
C LEU A 16 5.18 12.45 -3.20
N PHE A 17 5.34 13.37 -4.16
CA PHE A 17 4.39 13.58 -5.26
C PHE A 17 4.11 12.30 -6.04
N LYS A 18 5.14 11.59 -6.50
CA LYS A 18 4.95 10.32 -7.22
C LYS A 18 4.21 9.28 -6.38
N GLY A 19 4.36 9.29 -5.06
CA GLY A 19 3.64 8.44 -4.11
C GLY A 19 2.12 8.67 -4.10
N THR A 20 1.67 9.88 -4.44
CA THR A 20 0.23 10.20 -4.59
C THR A 20 -0.38 9.62 -5.86
N TYR A 21 0.44 9.27 -6.85
CA TYR A 21 0.01 8.75 -8.15
C TYR A 21 -1.02 9.66 -8.86
N PHE A 22 -0.90 10.99 -8.70
CA PHE A 22 -1.58 11.93 -9.57
C PHE A 22 -0.92 11.92 -10.96
N PRO A 23 -1.71 12.02 -12.05
CA PRO A 23 -1.17 12.00 -13.41
C PRO A 23 -0.39 13.27 -13.75
N THR A 24 -0.76 14.40 -13.15
CA THR A 24 -0.11 15.70 -13.32
C THR A 24 -0.10 16.46 -11.99
N TRP A 25 0.81 17.43 -11.86
CA TRP A 25 0.87 18.35 -10.73
C TRP A 25 -0.07 19.55 -10.92
N GLU A 26 -0.56 19.76 -12.14
CA GLU A 26 -1.52 20.82 -12.48
C GLU A 26 -2.89 20.54 -11.85
N GLY A 27 -3.59 21.59 -11.41
CA GLY A 27 -4.91 21.45 -10.77
C GLY A 27 -4.88 20.88 -9.34
N LEU A 28 -3.68 20.60 -8.79
CA LEU A 28 -3.53 20.21 -7.40
C LEU A 28 -3.58 21.42 -6.48
N PHE A 29 -4.31 21.27 -5.39
CA PHE A 29 -4.38 22.29 -4.35
C PHE A 29 -4.24 21.69 -2.96
N TRP A 30 -3.55 22.45 -2.11
CA TRP A 30 -3.42 22.14 -0.69
C TRP A 30 -4.66 22.63 0.04
N GLU A 31 -5.25 21.78 0.86
CA GLU A 31 -6.31 22.22 1.78
C GLU A 31 -5.75 23.30 2.71
N LYS A 32 -6.33 24.50 2.66
CA LYS A 32 -5.95 25.63 3.51
C LYS A 32 -6.60 25.48 4.88
N ALA A 33 -5.86 24.86 5.81
CA ALA A 33 -6.29 24.51 7.16
C ALA A 33 -7.55 23.63 7.15
N SER A 34 -7.39 22.40 7.63
CA SER A 34 -8.50 21.45 7.65
C SER A 34 -9.67 22.01 8.46
N GLY A 35 -10.92 21.75 8.04
CA GLY A 35 -12.10 22.09 8.84
C GLY A 35 -12.02 21.55 10.29
N PHE A 36 -11.17 20.54 10.52
CA PHE A 36 -10.82 20.06 11.85
C PHE A 36 -10.03 21.08 12.69
N GLU A 37 -8.94 21.66 12.16
CA GLU A 37 -8.15 22.68 12.87
C GLU A 37 -9.00 23.91 13.20
N GLU A 38 -9.84 24.33 12.27
CA GLU A 38 -10.74 25.48 12.47
C GLU A 38 -11.86 25.17 13.48
N SER A 39 -12.49 23.99 13.40
CA SER A 39 -13.50 23.56 14.38
C SER A 39 -12.93 23.34 15.79
N MET A 40 -11.63 23.07 15.92
CA MET A 40 -10.95 22.95 17.21
C MET A 40 -10.40 24.29 17.72
N LYS A 41 -10.11 25.25 16.83
CA LYS A 41 -9.60 26.59 17.18
C LYS A 41 -10.54 27.34 18.13
N TRP A 42 -11.84 27.21 17.91
CA TRP A 42 -12.89 27.89 18.69
C TRP A 42 -13.38 27.07 19.90
N LYS A 43 -12.92 25.82 20.05
CA LYS A 43 -13.23 25.00 21.23
C LYS A 43 -12.32 25.36 22.40
N LYS A 44 -12.86 25.28 23.62
CA LYS A 44 -12.07 25.47 24.84
C LYS A 44 -11.17 24.26 25.04
N LEU A 45 -9.91 24.40 24.66
CA LEU A 45 -8.87 23.37 24.74
C LEU A 45 -7.91 23.64 25.89
N THR A 46 -7.33 22.58 26.44
CA THR A 46 -6.20 22.69 27.36
C THR A 46 -4.93 23.13 26.61
N ASN A 47 -3.96 23.70 27.34
CA ASN A 47 -2.68 24.10 26.74
C ASN A 47 -1.93 22.92 26.09
N ALA A 48 -2.05 21.72 26.67
CA ALA A 48 -1.48 20.50 26.08
C ALA A 48 -2.13 20.13 24.74
N GLN A 49 -3.46 20.26 24.63
CA GLN A 49 -4.19 20.04 23.38
C GLN A 49 -3.80 21.06 22.29
N ARG A 50 -3.65 22.34 22.67
CA ARG A 50 -3.18 23.39 21.75
C ARG A 50 -1.76 23.12 21.22
N SER A 51 -0.85 22.68 22.09
CA SER A 51 0.50 22.29 21.69
C SER A 51 0.49 21.15 20.67
N GLY A 52 -0.38 20.15 20.85
CA GLY A 52 -0.56 19.06 19.89
C GLY A 52 -1.10 19.50 18.52
N LEU A 53 -2.04 20.45 18.48
CA LEU A 53 -2.59 20.99 17.22
C LEU A 53 -1.51 21.70 16.39
N ASN A 54 -0.62 22.45 17.04
CA ASN A 54 0.48 23.15 16.35
C ASN A 54 1.49 22.21 15.67
N GLN A 55 1.45 20.89 15.97
CA GLN A 55 2.30 19.91 15.30
C GLN A 55 1.74 19.41 13.96
N ILE A 56 0.45 19.62 13.67
CA ILE A 56 -0.22 19.07 12.48
C ILE A 56 0.36 19.65 11.17
N PRO A 57 0.50 20.99 11.00
CA PRO A 57 1.10 21.55 9.78
C PRO A 57 2.53 21.05 9.54
N ASN A 58 3.31 20.90 10.62
CA ASN A 58 4.66 20.37 10.57
C ASN A 58 4.71 18.91 10.11
N ARG A 59 3.69 18.10 10.44
CA ARG A 59 3.58 16.71 9.96
C ARG A 59 3.32 16.64 8.45
N ARG A 60 2.48 17.53 7.91
CA ARG A 60 2.23 17.61 6.46
C ARG A 60 3.51 17.95 5.70
N PHE A 61 4.20 19.00 6.15
CA PHE A 61 5.48 19.41 5.55
C PHE A 61 6.52 18.29 5.62
N THR A 62 6.68 17.66 6.79
CA THR A 62 7.65 16.57 6.98
C THR A 62 7.34 15.38 6.07
N LEU A 63 6.06 15.04 5.89
CA LEU A 63 5.64 13.95 5.00
C LEU A 63 5.87 14.29 3.53
N TRP A 64 5.54 15.51 3.10
CA TRP A 64 5.71 15.92 1.70
C TRP A 64 7.18 15.84 1.25
N TRP A 65 8.09 16.34 2.07
CA TRP A 65 9.52 16.32 1.80
C TRP A 65 10.22 15.06 2.33
N SER A 66 9.48 14.03 2.73
CA SER A 66 10.05 12.86 3.40
C SER A 66 11.15 12.15 2.60
N PRO A 67 11.08 12.01 1.26
CA PRO A 67 12.16 11.35 0.51
C PRO A 67 13.49 12.10 0.58
N THR A 68 13.47 13.42 0.73
CA THR A 68 14.69 14.23 0.88
C THR A 68 15.11 14.38 2.34
N ILE A 69 14.14 14.48 3.27
CA ILE A 69 14.42 14.59 4.70
C ILE A 69 15.01 13.27 5.21
N ASN A 70 14.36 12.13 4.97
CA ASN A 70 14.78 10.83 5.48
C ASN A 70 15.68 10.09 4.48
N ARG A 71 16.88 10.63 4.24
CA ARG A 71 17.85 10.06 3.29
C ARG A 71 19.14 9.62 3.95
N ALA A 72 19.73 8.55 3.42
CA ALA A 72 20.98 7.97 3.93
C ALA A 72 22.14 8.96 3.95
N ASN A 73 22.25 9.83 2.93
CA ASN A 73 23.39 10.75 2.79
C ASN A 73 23.32 12.00 3.68
N VAL A 74 22.20 12.27 4.37
CA VAL A 74 22.03 13.47 5.22
C VAL A 74 22.23 13.17 6.70
N TYR A 75 21.82 11.99 7.17
CA TYR A 75 21.97 11.62 8.57
C TYR A 75 23.09 10.60 8.74
N VAL A 76 24.13 10.98 9.48
CA VAL A 76 25.12 10.04 10.00
C VAL A 76 24.53 9.40 11.26
N GLY A 77 24.09 8.14 11.16
CA GLY A 77 23.46 7.46 12.30
C GLY A 77 23.02 6.03 12.03
N PHE A 78 22.49 5.39 13.07
CA PHE A 78 21.94 4.04 12.99
C PHE A 78 20.59 4.05 12.28
N GLN A 79 20.51 3.32 11.18
CA GLN A 79 19.29 3.08 10.42
C GLN A 79 18.36 2.16 11.23
N VAL A 80 17.11 2.59 11.43
CA VAL A 80 16.10 1.82 12.19
C VAL A 80 14.94 1.47 11.28
N GLN A 81 14.60 0.19 11.20
CA GLN A 81 13.41 -0.27 10.49
C GLN A 81 12.14 0.06 11.29
N LEU A 82 11.11 0.55 10.60
CA LEU A 82 9.81 0.83 11.20
C LEU A 82 8.97 -0.46 11.30
N ASP A 83 8.38 -0.69 12.47
CA ASP A 83 7.62 -1.90 12.78
C ASP A 83 6.60 -2.28 11.69
N LEU A 84 6.63 -3.55 11.28
CA LEU A 84 5.73 -4.15 10.29
C LEU A 84 5.80 -3.54 8.87
N THR A 85 6.86 -2.79 8.56
CA THR A 85 7.09 -2.19 7.24
C THR A 85 8.53 -2.37 6.80
N GLY A 86 8.78 -2.24 5.50
CA GLY A 86 10.13 -2.20 4.95
C GLY A 86 10.80 -0.82 5.01
N ILE A 87 10.22 0.13 5.75
CA ILE A 87 10.70 1.52 5.77
C ILE A 87 11.84 1.64 6.76
N PHE A 88 12.93 2.26 6.34
CA PHE A 88 14.04 2.58 7.19
C PHE A 88 14.10 4.08 7.50
N MET A 89 14.28 4.40 8.78
CA MET A 89 14.45 5.75 9.30
C MET A 89 15.95 5.99 9.54
N HIS A 90 16.53 6.99 8.89
CA HIS A 90 17.95 7.35 9.02
C HIS A 90 18.23 8.28 10.20
N GLY A 91 17.19 8.90 10.77
CA GLY A 91 17.29 9.78 11.93
C GLY A 91 16.04 9.73 12.80
N LYS A 92 16.13 10.30 14.01
CA LYS A 92 14.98 10.44 14.91
C LYS A 92 14.11 11.61 14.47
N ILE A 93 13.12 11.32 13.62
CA ILE A 93 12.15 12.31 13.11
C ILE A 93 10.74 11.88 13.56
N PRO A 94 10.29 12.28 14.77
CA PRO A 94 9.05 11.76 15.36
C PRO A 94 7.80 12.08 14.52
N THR A 95 7.74 13.28 13.93
CA THR A 95 6.61 13.71 13.09
C THR A 95 6.46 12.82 11.86
N LEU A 96 7.57 12.47 11.19
CA LEU A 96 7.59 11.56 10.06
C LEU A 96 7.18 10.15 10.49
N LYS A 97 7.77 9.63 11.58
CA LYS A 97 7.45 8.31 12.12
C LYS A 97 5.95 8.16 12.36
N ILE A 98 5.30 9.15 12.99
CA ILE A 98 3.85 9.13 13.23
C ILE A 98 3.07 9.08 11.90
N SER A 99 3.44 9.89 10.92
CA SER A 99 2.76 9.91 9.62
C SER A 99 2.89 8.58 8.87
N LEU A 100 4.07 7.98 8.84
CA LEU A 100 4.30 6.67 8.19
C LEU A 100 3.53 5.54 8.90
N ILE A 101 3.50 5.52 10.24
CA ILE A 101 2.69 4.57 11.01
C ILE A 101 1.20 4.72 10.66
N GLN A 102 0.71 5.96 10.52
CA GLN A 102 -0.68 6.20 10.14
C GLN A 102 -1.00 5.76 8.71
N ILE A 103 -0.08 5.95 7.77
CA ILE A 103 -0.24 5.46 6.38
C ILE A 103 -0.29 3.93 6.37
N PHE A 104 0.65 3.25 7.03
CA PHE A 104 0.78 1.80 6.99
C PHE A 104 -0.01 1.04 8.07
N ARG A 105 -0.90 1.72 8.81
CA ARG A 105 -1.74 1.12 9.85
C ARG A 105 -2.57 -0.07 9.33
N ALA A 106 -2.98 -0.95 10.25
CA ALA A 106 -3.79 -2.13 9.94
C ALA A 106 -3.12 -3.07 8.91
N HIS A 107 -1.81 -3.29 9.09
CA HIS A 107 -1.00 -4.23 8.33
C HIS A 107 -0.97 -3.96 6.82
N LEU A 108 -1.00 -2.68 6.41
CA LEU A 108 -1.13 -2.33 4.99
C LEU A 108 0.03 -2.86 4.14
N TRP A 109 1.26 -2.87 4.67
CA TRP A 109 2.42 -3.41 3.95
C TRP A 109 2.23 -4.88 3.57
N GLN A 110 1.82 -5.70 4.53
CA GLN A 110 1.55 -7.13 4.33
C GLN A 110 0.38 -7.34 3.37
N LYS A 111 -0.68 -6.53 3.48
CA LYS A 111 -1.84 -6.58 2.58
C LYS A 111 -1.48 -6.21 1.14
N ILE A 112 -0.60 -5.23 0.93
CA ILE A 112 -0.12 -4.87 -0.41
C ILE A 112 0.65 -6.05 -1.00
N HIS A 113 1.60 -6.61 -0.25
CA HIS A 113 2.40 -7.75 -0.72
C HIS A 113 1.51 -8.93 -1.11
N GLU A 114 0.65 -9.38 -0.18
CA GLU A 114 -0.28 -10.48 -0.40
C GLU A 114 -1.24 -10.22 -1.57
N SER A 115 -1.78 -8.99 -1.69
CA SER A 115 -2.69 -8.65 -2.79
C SER A 115 -2.02 -8.73 -4.16
N ILE A 116 -0.76 -8.31 -4.27
CA ILE A 116 -0.02 -8.36 -5.53
C ILE A 116 0.37 -9.80 -5.88
N VAL A 117 0.75 -10.61 -4.87
CA VAL A 117 0.99 -12.06 -5.05
C VAL A 117 -0.27 -12.73 -5.60
N MET A 118 -1.43 -12.47 -4.99
CA MET A 118 -2.70 -13.05 -5.42
C MET A 118 -3.11 -12.60 -6.83
N ASP A 119 -2.96 -11.32 -7.16
CA ASP A 119 -3.27 -10.81 -8.51
C ASP A 119 -2.38 -11.46 -9.57
N LEU A 120 -1.08 -11.65 -9.30
CA LEU A 120 -0.18 -12.35 -10.21
C LEU A 120 -0.51 -13.84 -10.34
N CYS A 121 -0.86 -14.54 -9.25
CA CYS A 121 -1.35 -15.91 -9.32
C CYS A 121 -2.53 -16.02 -10.30
N GLN A 122 -3.53 -15.14 -10.17
CA GLN A 122 -4.70 -15.13 -11.05
C GLN A 122 -4.34 -14.85 -12.51
N VAL A 123 -3.35 -14.00 -12.76
CA VAL A 123 -2.85 -13.74 -14.12
C VAL A 123 -2.21 -15.01 -14.70
N PHE A 124 -1.37 -15.72 -13.94
CA PHE A 124 -0.77 -16.97 -14.42
C PHE A 124 -1.80 -18.10 -14.58
N ASP A 125 -2.80 -18.18 -13.71
CA ASP A 125 -3.91 -19.15 -13.84
C ASP A 125 -4.73 -18.95 -15.12
N GLN A 126 -4.74 -17.74 -15.69
CA GLN A 126 -5.43 -17.46 -16.96
C GLN A 126 -4.59 -17.82 -18.19
N GLU A 127 -3.28 -18.02 -18.02
CA GLU A 127 -2.32 -18.22 -19.12
C GLU A 127 -1.63 -19.59 -19.05
N LEU A 128 -2.26 -20.58 -18.39
CA LEU A 128 -1.69 -21.92 -18.18
C LEU A 128 -1.31 -22.60 -19.51
N ASP A 129 -2.27 -22.67 -20.43
CA ASP A 129 -2.09 -23.35 -21.71
C ASP A 129 -1.07 -22.63 -22.61
N ALA A 130 -1.14 -21.30 -22.66
CA ALA A 130 -0.29 -20.49 -23.53
C ALA A 130 1.18 -20.51 -23.11
N LEU A 131 1.44 -20.69 -21.81
CA LEU A 131 2.78 -20.71 -21.22
C LEU A 131 3.27 -22.11 -20.86
N GLU A 132 2.52 -23.17 -21.16
CA GLU A 132 2.84 -24.56 -20.81
C GLU A 132 3.08 -24.75 -19.30
N ILE A 133 2.21 -24.16 -18.48
CA ILE A 133 2.23 -24.27 -17.02
C ILE A 133 1.29 -25.41 -16.62
N GLU A 134 1.79 -26.40 -15.88
CA GLU A 134 1.00 -27.47 -15.27
C GLU A 134 0.19 -26.95 -14.07
N THR A 135 0.85 -26.20 -13.18
CA THR A 135 0.21 -25.64 -12.00
C THR A 135 0.92 -24.39 -11.48
N VAL A 136 0.12 -23.46 -10.96
CA VAL A 136 0.55 -22.23 -10.27
C VAL A 136 0.32 -22.45 -8.78
N GLN A 137 1.39 -22.54 -8.00
CA GLN A 137 1.31 -22.73 -6.57
C GLN A 137 1.70 -21.44 -5.85
N LYS A 138 0.78 -20.89 -5.06
CA LYS A 138 1.12 -19.83 -4.09
C LYS A 138 1.78 -20.46 -2.87
N GLU A 139 2.97 -20.01 -2.53
CA GLU A 139 3.71 -20.52 -1.40
C GLU A 139 3.12 -20.04 -0.07
N THR A 140 3.19 -20.90 0.96
CA THR A 140 2.78 -20.52 2.31
C THR A 140 3.91 -19.76 2.99
N ILE A 141 3.90 -18.44 2.85
CA ILE A 141 4.95 -17.57 3.38
C ILE A 141 4.69 -17.17 4.84
N HIS A 142 5.77 -16.96 5.59
CA HIS A 142 5.68 -16.38 6.93
C HIS A 142 5.17 -14.93 6.82
N PRO A 143 4.22 -14.46 7.66
CA PRO A 143 3.63 -13.12 7.54
C PRO A 143 4.64 -11.97 7.56
N ARG A 144 5.81 -12.19 8.18
CA ARG A 144 6.88 -11.19 8.29
C ARG A 144 7.80 -11.10 7.06
N LYS A 145 7.65 -12.01 6.08
CA LYS A 145 8.50 -12.05 4.87
C LYS A 145 8.43 -10.76 4.08
N SER A 146 7.24 -10.19 3.93
CA SER A 146 7.01 -8.95 3.16
C SER A 146 7.87 -7.76 3.59
N TYR A 147 8.29 -7.69 4.87
CA TYR A 147 9.14 -6.62 5.40
C TYR A 147 10.48 -7.15 5.94
N LYS A 148 10.89 -8.36 5.56
CA LYS A 148 12.23 -8.89 5.86
C LYS A 148 13.16 -8.53 4.70
N MET A 149 14.16 -7.68 4.97
CA MET A 149 15.02 -7.09 3.92
C MET A 149 16.39 -7.73 3.76
N ASN A 150 16.73 -8.70 4.62
CA ASN A 150 18.01 -9.39 4.62
C ASN A 150 17.96 -10.78 3.98
N SER A 151 16.79 -11.40 3.89
CA SER A 151 16.61 -12.68 3.21
C SER A 151 15.16 -12.83 2.76
N SER A 152 14.93 -13.69 1.77
CA SER A 152 13.62 -13.93 1.20
C SER A 152 13.38 -15.41 0.87
N CYS A 153 12.18 -15.72 0.39
CA CYS A 153 11.77 -16.99 -0.18
C CYS A 153 10.78 -16.73 -1.32
N ALA A 154 10.51 -17.75 -2.14
CA ALA A 154 9.54 -17.66 -3.22
C ALA A 154 8.13 -17.32 -2.71
N ASP A 155 7.39 -16.51 -3.46
CA ASP A 155 5.96 -16.23 -3.24
C ASP A 155 5.07 -17.11 -4.12
N ILE A 156 5.49 -17.33 -5.36
CA ILE A 156 4.78 -18.14 -6.35
C ILE A 156 5.77 -19.14 -6.94
N LEU A 157 5.33 -20.37 -7.12
CA LEU A 157 6.06 -21.43 -7.80
C LEU A 157 5.25 -21.95 -8.98
N LEU A 158 5.82 -21.85 -10.17
CA LEU A 158 5.27 -22.38 -11.41
C LEU A 158 5.92 -23.72 -11.73
N PHE A 159 5.11 -24.68 -12.15
CA PHE A 159 5.56 -25.99 -12.62
C PHE A 159 5.30 -26.08 -14.12
N ALA A 160 6.35 -26.41 -14.89
CA ALA A 160 6.23 -26.57 -16.34
C ALA A 160 5.58 -27.90 -16.69
N SER A 161 4.70 -27.94 -17.68
CA SER A 161 4.12 -29.20 -18.19
C SER A 161 5.17 -30.15 -18.76
N TYR A 162 6.29 -29.61 -19.27
CA TYR A 162 7.44 -30.41 -19.71
C TYR A 162 8.77 -29.81 -19.24
N LYS A 163 9.29 -28.81 -19.96
CA LYS A 163 10.52 -28.07 -19.66
C LYS A 163 10.49 -26.70 -20.34
N TRP A 164 10.91 -25.66 -19.64
CA TRP A 164 11.19 -24.37 -20.25
C TRP A 164 12.68 -24.21 -20.54
N ASN A 165 13.00 -23.74 -21.75
CA ASN A 165 14.30 -23.16 -22.06
C ASN A 165 14.32 -21.73 -21.52
N VAL A 166 15.22 -21.43 -20.60
CA VAL A 166 15.24 -20.17 -19.87
C VAL A 166 16.45 -19.35 -20.26
N SER A 167 16.26 -18.03 -20.33
CA SER A 167 17.33 -17.06 -20.58
C SER A 167 18.24 -16.84 -19.37
N ARG A 168 19.38 -16.21 -19.64
CA ARG A 168 20.22 -15.60 -18.59
C ARG A 168 19.44 -14.48 -17.89
N PRO A 169 19.76 -14.16 -16.63
CA PRO A 169 19.06 -13.09 -15.93
C PRO A 169 19.16 -11.75 -16.66
N SER A 170 18.03 -11.09 -16.90
CA SER A 170 17.94 -9.78 -17.56
C SER A 170 16.84 -8.92 -16.93
N LEU A 171 16.79 -7.63 -17.26
CA LEU A 171 15.76 -6.72 -16.76
C LEU A 171 14.41 -6.94 -17.46
N LEU A 172 13.34 -6.52 -16.79
CA LEU A 172 11.99 -6.54 -17.35
C LEU A 172 11.88 -5.74 -18.66
N ALA A 173 12.61 -4.63 -18.79
CA ALA A 173 12.58 -3.77 -19.96
C ALA A 173 13.50 -4.22 -21.11
N ASP A 174 14.36 -5.23 -20.88
CA ASP A 174 15.27 -5.73 -21.92
C ASP A 174 14.50 -6.51 -22.99
N SER A 175 14.85 -6.29 -24.25
CA SER A 175 14.14 -6.83 -25.43
C SER A 175 14.80 -8.04 -26.09
N LYS A 176 16.06 -8.34 -25.77
CA LYS A 176 16.84 -9.41 -26.42
C LYS A 176 17.20 -10.49 -25.43
N ASP A 177 16.30 -11.43 -25.21
CA ASP A 177 16.57 -12.63 -24.44
C ASP A 177 17.00 -13.77 -25.36
N VAL A 178 18.11 -14.42 -25.02
CA VAL A 178 18.53 -15.67 -25.66
C VAL A 178 18.18 -16.82 -24.71
N MET A 179 17.34 -17.76 -25.17
CA MET A 179 16.81 -18.87 -24.38
C MET A 179 17.74 -20.08 -24.39
N ASP A 180 19.04 -19.87 -24.21
CA ASP A 180 20.09 -20.90 -24.33
C ASP A 180 20.80 -21.20 -22.99
N SER A 181 20.36 -20.59 -21.88
CA SER A 181 21.09 -20.68 -20.62
C SER A 181 20.94 -22.02 -19.93
N THR A 182 19.70 -22.47 -19.72
CA THR A 182 19.40 -23.74 -19.02
C THR A 182 17.97 -24.17 -19.30
N THR A 183 17.68 -25.45 -19.04
CA THR A 183 16.31 -25.96 -18.97
C THR A 183 15.84 -26.06 -17.51
N THR A 184 14.59 -25.74 -17.22
CA THR A 184 13.99 -25.91 -15.89
C THR A 184 12.58 -26.49 -15.95
N GLN A 185 12.14 -27.05 -14.83
CA GLN A 185 10.74 -27.49 -14.60
C GLN A 185 10.05 -26.70 -13.50
N LYS A 186 10.81 -25.96 -12.69
CA LYS A 186 10.31 -25.16 -11.58
C LYS A 186 10.79 -23.73 -11.72
N TYR A 187 9.88 -22.78 -11.63
CA TYR A 187 10.19 -21.37 -11.78
C TYR A 187 9.56 -20.57 -10.65
N TRP A 188 10.36 -19.85 -9.87
CA TRP A 188 9.87 -19.08 -8.73
C TRP A 188 9.72 -17.60 -9.07
N ILE A 189 8.80 -16.94 -8.38
CA ILE A 189 8.60 -15.50 -8.40
C ILE A 189 8.69 -14.99 -6.97
N ASP A 190 9.47 -13.94 -6.74
CA ASP A 190 9.59 -13.25 -5.46
C ASP A 190 9.22 -11.78 -5.62
N ILE A 191 8.29 -11.30 -4.80
CA ILE A 191 7.82 -9.92 -4.82
C ILE A 191 8.43 -9.17 -3.63
N GLN A 192 9.17 -8.10 -3.94
CA GLN A 192 9.84 -7.25 -2.98
C GLN A 192 9.22 -5.86 -2.98
N LEU A 193 8.69 -5.46 -1.83
CA LEU A 193 8.25 -4.10 -1.60
C LEU A 193 9.40 -3.26 -1.05
N ARG A 194 9.42 -1.98 -1.42
CA ARG A 194 10.40 -0.99 -0.96
C ARG A 194 9.71 0.34 -0.71
N TRP A 195 10.31 1.12 0.17
CA TRP A 195 10.04 2.55 0.31
C TRP A 195 11.31 3.33 0.02
N GLY A 196 11.45 3.88 -1.19
CA GLY A 196 12.63 4.62 -1.62
C GLY A 196 12.80 5.98 -0.97
N ASP A 197 14.00 6.54 -1.10
CA ASP A 197 14.35 7.91 -0.75
C ASP A 197 14.89 8.65 -1.99
N TYR A 198 15.29 9.92 -1.84
CA TYR A 198 15.79 10.69 -2.99
C TYR A 198 17.09 10.12 -3.57
N ASP A 199 17.99 9.62 -2.71
CA ASP A 199 19.27 9.04 -3.12
C ASP A 199 19.12 7.69 -3.82
N SER A 200 18.10 6.93 -3.44
CA SER A 200 17.91 5.56 -3.87
C SER A 200 16.43 5.31 -4.21
N HIS A 201 16.10 5.48 -5.48
CA HIS A 201 14.79 5.14 -6.05
C HIS A 201 14.87 4.52 -7.44
N ASP A 202 16.08 4.28 -7.95
CA ASP A 202 16.28 3.40 -9.11
C ASP A 202 15.86 1.98 -8.72
N ILE A 203 14.73 1.54 -9.29
CA ILE A 203 14.10 0.27 -8.97
C ILE A 203 14.72 -0.90 -9.74
N GLU A 204 15.32 -0.65 -10.91
CA GLU A 204 15.98 -1.66 -11.73
C GLU A 204 17.27 -2.12 -11.07
N ARG A 205 18.08 -1.14 -10.62
CA ARG A 205 19.29 -1.42 -9.86
C ARG A 205 18.99 -2.15 -8.56
N TYR A 206 17.90 -1.79 -7.88
CA TYR A 206 17.46 -2.46 -6.66
C TYR A 206 17.02 -3.91 -6.94
N ALA A 207 16.20 -4.15 -7.96
CA ALA A 207 15.74 -5.49 -8.33
C ALA A 207 16.92 -6.42 -8.63
N ARG A 208 17.87 -5.94 -9.44
CA ARG A 208 19.09 -6.69 -9.78
C ARG A 208 19.95 -6.97 -8.55
N ALA A 209 20.20 -5.96 -7.72
CA ALA A 209 21.01 -6.12 -6.52
C ALA A 209 20.40 -7.17 -5.58
N LYS A 210 19.10 -7.07 -5.28
CA LYS A 210 18.42 -8.03 -4.41
C LYS A 210 18.34 -9.43 -5.00
N PHE A 211 18.13 -9.56 -6.31
CA PHE A 211 18.17 -10.86 -6.96
C PHE A 211 19.54 -11.54 -6.79
N LEU A 212 20.63 -10.81 -7.06
CA LEU A 212 21.98 -11.34 -6.91
C LEU A 212 22.32 -11.65 -5.45
N ASP A 213 21.97 -10.75 -4.52
CA ASP A 213 22.19 -10.97 -3.09
C ASP A 213 21.46 -12.24 -2.60
N TYR A 214 20.18 -12.39 -2.93
CA TYR A 214 19.37 -13.51 -2.43
C TYR A 214 19.64 -14.84 -3.14
N THR A 215 20.13 -14.83 -4.37
CA THR A 215 20.45 -16.07 -5.10
C THR A 215 21.88 -16.57 -4.84
N THR A 216 22.75 -15.71 -4.30
CA THR A 216 24.15 -16.08 -3.96
C THR A 216 24.37 -16.30 -2.46
N ASP A 217 23.53 -15.72 -1.60
CA ASP A 217 23.59 -15.93 -0.15
C ASP A 217 22.92 -17.25 0.27
N ASN A 218 23.43 -17.84 1.35
CA ASN A 218 22.91 -19.09 1.92
C ASN A 218 21.70 -18.88 2.85
N MET A 219 21.35 -17.64 3.22
CA MET A 219 20.18 -17.39 4.08
C MET A 219 18.85 -17.46 3.34
N SER A 220 18.85 -17.20 2.03
CA SER A 220 17.65 -17.26 1.19
C SER A 220 17.65 -18.58 0.43
N ILE A 221 16.52 -19.28 0.47
CA ILE A 221 16.39 -20.60 -0.17
C ILE A 221 15.26 -20.51 -1.19
N TYR A 222 15.59 -20.77 -2.45
CA TYR A 222 14.64 -20.85 -3.54
C TYR A 222 14.50 -22.28 -4.06
N PRO A 223 13.32 -22.72 -4.51
CA PRO A 223 13.09 -24.09 -4.96
C PRO A 223 13.84 -24.52 -6.22
N SER A 224 14.36 -23.56 -6.99
CA SER A 224 15.15 -23.79 -8.20
C SER A 224 16.11 -22.62 -8.45
N PRO A 225 17.17 -22.79 -9.28
CA PRO A 225 18.08 -21.69 -9.63
C PRO A 225 17.48 -20.69 -10.62
N THR A 226 16.29 -20.96 -11.15
CA THR A 226 15.62 -20.15 -12.18
C THR A 226 14.38 -19.48 -11.61
N GLY A 227 14.34 -18.16 -11.65
CA GLY A 227 13.18 -17.39 -11.23
C GLY A 227 13.36 -15.90 -11.46
N VAL A 228 12.43 -15.12 -10.96
CA VAL A 228 12.42 -13.66 -11.10
C VAL A 228 12.04 -12.97 -9.81
N LEU A 229 12.74 -11.87 -9.53
CA LEU A 229 12.40 -10.96 -8.45
C LEU A 229 11.74 -9.70 -9.02
N ILE A 230 10.52 -9.42 -8.59
CA ILE A 230 9.76 -8.22 -8.94
C ILE A 230 9.88 -7.23 -7.79
N ALA A 231 10.44 -6.05 -8.05
CA ALA A 231 10.59 -5.00 -7.07
C ALA A 231 9.61 -3.85 -7.31
N ILE A 232 9.00 -3.35 -6.23
CA ILE A 232 8.00 -2.27 -6.27
C ILE A 232 8.38 -1.21 -5.24
N ASP A 233 8.61 0.02 -5.72
CA ASP A 233 8.80 1.18 -4.87
C ASP A 233 7.45 1.86 -4.58
N LEU A 234 7.01 1.72 -3.34
CA LEU A 234 5.74 2.28 -2.87
C LEU A 234 5.78 3.81 -2.70
N ALA A 235 6.96 4.41 -2.51
CA ALA A 235 7.10 5.85 -2.35
C ALA A 235 7.02 6.58 -3.70
N TYR A 236 7.46 5.92 -4.77
CA TYR A 236 7.55 6.50 -6.11
C TYR A 236 6.61 5.84 -7.14
N ASN A 237 5.84 4.82 -6.76
CA ASN A 237 5.00 4.01 -7.66
C ASN A 237 5.78 3.45 -8.87
N LEU A 238 7.05 3.10 -8.66
CA LEU A 238 7.91 2.48 -9.67
C LEU A 238 7.91 0.97 -9.48
N HIS A 239 8.08 0.23 -10.57
CA HIS A 239 8.28 -1.22 -10.51
C HIS A 239 9.28 -1.64 -11.58
N SER A 240 9.99 -2.72 -11.31
CA SER A 240 10.78 -3.44 -12.31
C SER A 240 10.96 -4.88 -11.83
N ALA A 241 11.59 -5.70 -12.66
CA ALA A 241 11.93 -7.06 -12.31
C ALA A 241 13.29 -7.44 -12.89
N TYR A 242 13.98 -8.34 -12.20
CA TYR A 242 15.23 -8.91 -12.67
C TYR A 242 15.26 -10.40 -12.35
N GLY A 243 15.69 -11.19 -13.32
CA GLY A 243 15.80 -12.63 -13.18
C GLY A 243 15.78 -13.33 -14.52
N ASN A 244 15.66 -14.65 -14.48
CA ASN A 244 15.58 -15.48 -15.66
C ASN A 244 14.21 -15.36 -16.32
N TRP A 245 14.14 -15.43 -17.65
CA TRP A 245 12.86 -15.39 -18.39
C TRP A 245 12.68 -16.63 -19.23
N PHE A 246 11.49 -17.24 -19.16
CA PHE A 246 11.06 -18.28 -20.10
C PHE A 246 10.18 -17.66 -21.19
N PRO A 247 10.00 -18.31 -22.36
CA PRO A 247 9.22 -17.77 -23.46
C PRO A 247 7.82 -17.33 -23.01
N GLY A 248 7.43 -16.11 -23.38
CA GLY A 248 6.12 -15.54 -23.04
C GLY A 248 6.00 -14.91 -21.64
N SER A 249 6.88 -15.23 -20.69
CA SER A 249 6.73 -14.73 -19.31
C SER A 249 6.98 -13.24 -19.16
N LYS A 250 7.99 -12.69 -19.85
CA LYS A 250 8.34 -11.27 -19.81
C LYS A 250 7.21 -10.35 -20.29
N PRO A 251 6.65 -10.52 -21.52
CA PRO A 251 5.55 -9.67 -21.97
C PRO A 251 4.29 -9.81 -21.09
N LEU A 252 4.00 -11.00 -20.56
CA LEU A 252 2.90 -11.19 -19.61
C LEU A 252 3.11 -10.36 -18.34
N ILE A 253 4.28 -10.46 -17.71
CA ILE A 253 4.59 -9.70 -16.49
C ILE A 253 4.57 -8.19 -16.75
N GLN A 254 5.06 -7.72 -17.90
CA GLN A 254 4.99 -6.30 -18.28
C GLN A 254 3.54 -5.79 -18.29
N GLN A 255 2.63 -6.51 -18.96
CA GLN A 255 1.22 -6.13 -19.04
C GLN A 255 0.51 -6.25 -17.69
N ALA A 256 0.77 -7.35 -16.97
CA ALA A 256 0.20 -7.62 -15.66
C ALA A 256 0.57 -6.55 -14.65
N MET A 257 1.86 -6.21 -14.52
CA MET A 257 2.33 -5.22 -13.57
C MET A 257 1.83 -3.81 -13.89
N ALA A 258 1.72 -3.43 -15.18
CA ALA A 258 1.11 -2.17 -15.58
C ALA A 258 -0.35 -2.07 -15.09
N LYS A 259 -1.12 -3.16 -15.23
CA LYS A 259 -2.52 -3.25 -14.77
C LYS A 259 -2.62 -3.25 -13.24
N ILE A 260 -1.84 -4.08 -12.55
CA ILE A 260 -1.82 -4.20 -11.09
C ILE A 260 -1.44 -2.86 -10.45
N MET A 261 -0.37 -2.22 -10.93
CA MET A 261 0.04 -0.91 -10.42
C MET A 261 -1.06 0.14 -10.57
N LYS A 262 -1.93 0.06 -11.58
CA LYS A 262 -3.05 0.99 -11.74
C LYS A 262 -4.26 0.63 -10.88
N ALA A 263 -4.64 -0.64 -10.83
CA ALA A 263 -5.96 -1.07 -10.37
C ALA A 263 -5.98 -1.83 -9.03
N ASN A 264 -4.82 -2.13 -8.44
CA ASN A 264 -4.77 -2.90 -7.20
C ASN A 264 -5.43 -2.14 -6.01
N PRO A 265 -6.42 -2.73 -5.31
CA PRO A 265 -7.12 -2.06 -4.21
C PRO A 265 -6.23 -1.69 -3.02
N ALA A 266 -5.22 -2.50 -2.70
CA ALA A 266 -4.31 -2.21 -1.59
C ALA A 266 -3.38 -1.03 -1.91
N LEU A 267 -2.90 -0.92 -3.15
CA LEU A 267 -2.16 0.25 -3.64
C LEU A 267 -3.04 1.51 -3.69
N TYR A 268 -4.32 1.36 -4.07
CA TYR A 268 -5.28 2.47 -3.99
C TYR A 268 -5.43 3.00 -2.56
N VAL A 269 -5.61 2.11 -1.58
CA VAL A 269 -5.67 2.49 -0.15
C VAL A 269 -4.39 3.20 0.31
N LEU A 270 -3.22 2.76 -0.15
CA LEU A 270 -1.95 3.44 0.14
C LEU A 270 -1.96 4.88 -0.40
N ARG A 271 -2.28 5.06 -1.68
CA ARG A 271 -2.33 6.37 -2.35
C ARG A 271 -3.32 7.30 -1.68
N GLU A 272 -4.50 6.83 -1.35
CA GLU A 272 -5.52 7.60 -0.63
C GLU A 272 -5.06 8.01 0.77
N ARG A 273 -4.36 7.14 1.50
CA ARG A 273 -3.80 7.51 2.81
C ARG A 273 -2.67 8.52 2.69
N ILE A 274 -1.83 8.43 1.66
CA ILE A 274 -0.80 9.43 1.37
C ILE A 274 -1.46 10.78 1.05
N ARG A 275 -2.44 10.82 0.13
CA ARG A 275 -3.20 12.04 -0.23
C ARG A 275 -3.86 12.68 0.98
N LYS A 276 -4.55 11.88 1.81
CA LYS A 276 -5.16 12.34 3.08
C LYS A 276 -4.12 12.86 4.08
N GLY A 277 -2.97 12.20 4.20
CA GLY A 277 -1.87 12.65 5.06
C GLY A 277 -1.23 13.95 4.57
N LEU A 278 -1.21 14.17 3.26
CA LEU A 278 -0.73 15.39 2.62
C LEU A 278 -1.79 16.49 2.52
N GLN A 279 -3.07 16.18 2.71
CA GLN A 279 -4.20 17.09 2.47
C GLN A 279 -4.12 17.71 1.07
N LEU A 280 -3.80 16.87 0.09
CA LEU A 280 -3.62 17.26 -1.31
C LEU A 280 -4.78 16.71 -2.12
N TYR A 281 -5.49 17.59 -2.82
CA TYR A 281 -6.71 17.28 -3.56
C TYR A 281 -6.55 17.69 -5.03
N SER A 282 -7.21 16.95 -5.93
CA SER A 282 -7.34 17.32 -7.35
C SER A 282 -8.73 17.87 -7.62
N SER A 283 -8.82 18.81 -8.56
CA SER A 283 -10.10 19.31 -9.08
C SER A 283 -10.80 18.33 -10.04
N GLU A 284 -10.15 17.25 -10.46
CA GLU A 284 -10.74 16.24 -11.34
C GLU A 284 -11.80 15.40 -10.61
N PRO A 285 -12.96 15.13 -11.24
CA PRO A 285 -14.06 14.42 -10.59
C PRO A 285 -13.69 12.96 -10.31
N THR A 286 -13.83 12.56 -9.04
CA THR A 286 -13.94 11.14 -8.67
C THR A 286 -15.25 10.55 -9.19
N GLU A 287 -15.41 9.23 -9.10
CA GLU A 287 -16.68 8.56 -9.34
C GLU A 287 -17.83 9.31 -8.63
N PRO A 288 -18.91 9.66 -9.34
CA PRO A 288 -19.94 10.54 -8.81
C PRO A 288 -20.65 9.86 -7.64
N TYR A 289 -20.84 10.59 -6.54
CA TYR A 289 -21.65 10.11 -5.43
C TYR A 289 -23.08 9.78 -5.88
N LEU A 290 -23.74 8.88 -5.14
CA LEU A 290 -25.16 8.65 -5.29
C LEU A 290 -25.92 9.96 -5.03
N SER A 291 -26.77 10.33 -5.96
CA SER A 291 -27.54 11.56 -6.03
C SER A 291 -28.90 11.29 -6.66
N SER A 292 -29.75 12.30 -6.74
CA SER A 292 -31.03 12.18 -7.44
C SER A 292 -30.87 11.90 -8.94
N GLN A 293 -29.71 12.15 -9.54
CA GLN A 293 -29.45 11.95 -10.97
C GLN A 293 -29.12 10.51 -11.33
N ASN A 294 -28.41 9.78 -10.45
CA ASN A 294 -28.01 8.38 -10.64
C ASN A 294 -28.75 7.41 -9.71
N TYR A 295 -29.79 7.86 -9.00
CA TYR A 295 -30.61 7.02 -8.10
C TYR A 295 -31.16 5.76 -8.78
N GLY A 296 -31.48 5.84 -10.07
CA GLY A 296 -31.98 4.69 -10.85
C GLY A 296 -31.00 3.52 -10.96
N GLU A 297 -29.70 3.77 -10.83
CA GLU A 297 -28.65 2.73 -10.95
C GLU A 297 -28.73 1.68 -9.84
N LEU A 298 -29.31 2.04 -8.69
CA LEU A 298 -29.56 1.14 -7.55
C LEU A 298 -30.40 -0.09 -7.90
N PHE A 299 -31.22 0.01 -8.95
CA PHE A 299 -32.16 -1.04 -9.36
C PHE A 299 -31.73 -1.78 -10.61
N SER A 300 -30.46 -1.67 -10.98
CA SER A 300 -29.89 -2.44 -12.09
C SER A 300 -29.83 -3.94 -11.80
N ASN A 301 -29.40 -4.73 -12.79
CA ASN A 301 -29.18 -6.16 -12.62
C ASN A 301 -27.98 -6.49 -11.71
N GLN A 302 -27.16 -5.51 -11.34
CA GLN A 302 -26.07 -5.67 -10.38
C GLN A 302 -26.59 -5.89 -8.96
N ILE A 303 -25.78 -6.54 -8.12
CA ILE A 303 -26.07 -6.67 -6.69
C ILE A 303 -25.44 -5.48 -5.98
N ILE A 304 -26.28 -4.60 -5.46
CA ILE A 304 -25.88 -3.38 -4.75
C ILE A 304 -26.29 -3.50 -3.28
N TRP A 305 -25.42 -3.10 -2.36
CA TRP A 305 -25.70 -3.08 -0.91
C TRP A 305 -25.52 -1.68 -0.34
N PHE A 306 -26.50 -1.23 0.45
CA PHE A 306 -26.33 -0.16 1.42
C PHE A 306 -25.69 -0.72 2.68
N VAL A 307 -24.65 -0.05 3.19
CA VAL A 307 -24.02 -0.37 4.47
C VAL A 307 -24.13 0.86 5.36
N ASP A 308 -24.81 0.72 6.49
CA ASP A 308 -24.96 1.79 7.49
C ASP A 308 -24.31 1.36 8.81
N ASP A 309 -23.34 2.18 9.25
CA ASP A 309 -22.55 2.00 10.47
C ASP A 309 -23.00 2.92 11.63
N THR A 310 -24.04 3.75 11.44
CA THR A 310 -24.52 4.74 12.41
C THR A 310 -24.79 4.14 13.79
N ASN A 311 -25.31 2.91 13.84
CA ASN A 311 -25.68 2.22 15.08
C ASN A 311 -24.67 1.16 15.53
N VAL A 312 -23.45 1.12 14.97
CA VAL A 312 -22.42 0.14 15.33
C VAL A 312 -21.88 0.38 16.73
N TYR A 313 -21.52 1.62 17.06
CA TYR A 313 -21.03 1.98 18.38
C TYR A 313 -21.95 2.98 19.06
N ARG A 314 -22.72 2.47 20.02
CA ARG A 314 -23.67 3.25 20.80
C ARG A 314 -23.24 3.29 22.26
N VAL A 315 -23.47 4.43 22.91
CA VAL A 315 -23.09 4.65 24.31
C VAL A 315 -24.23 5.22 25.12
N THR A 316 -24.28 4.86 26.40
CA THR A 316 -25.10 5.51 27.42
C THR A 316 -24.21 6.33 28.35
N ILE A 317 -24.67 7.53 28.70
CA ILE A 317 -23.93 8.44 29.57
C ILE A 317 -24.45 8.27 31.00
N HIS A 318 -23.55 8.11 31.96
CA HIS A 318 -23.86 8.06 33.39
C HIS A 318 -22.95 9.00 34.17
N LYS A 319 -23.39 9.42 35.36
CA LYS A 319 -22.62 10.31 36.24
C LYS A 319 -21.90 9.46 37.29
N THR A 320 -20.60 9.69 37.48
CA THR A 320 -19.82 9.07 38.55
C THR A 320 -20.11 9.75 39.89
N PHE A 321 -19.70 9.09 40.98
CA PHE A 321 -19.83 9.65 42.33
C PHE A 321 -19.08 10.99 42.49
N GLU A 322 -17.94 11.13 41.81
CA GLU A 322 -17.13 12.36 41.76
C GLU A 322 -17.77 13.48 40.91
N GLY A 323 -18.91 13.21 40.28
CA GLY A 323 -19.66 14.16 39.48
C GLY A 323 -19.28 14.21 38.00
N ASN A 324 -18.29 13.42 37.56
CA ASN A 324 -17.86 13.34 36.15
C ASN A 324 -18.88 12.55 35.31
N LEU A 325 -19.01 12.89 34.03
CA LEU A 325 -19.80 12.10 33.07
C LEU A 325 -18.92 11.02 32.43
N THR A 326 -19.38 9.78 32.46
CA THR A 326 -18.72 8.61 31.87
C THR A 326 -19.65 7.92 30.88
N THR A 327 -19.08 7.34 29.82
CA THR A 327 -19.81 6.62 28.77
C THR A 327 -19.67 5.11 28.96
N LYS A 328 -20.77 4.36 28.85
CA LYS A 328 -20.78 2.89 28.78
C LYS A 328 -21.27 2.45 27.41
N PRO A 329 -20.57 1.52 26.72
CA PRO A 329 -21.07 1.00 25.46
C PRO A 329 -22.33 0.15 25.69
N ILE A 330 -23.24 0.18 24.72
CA ILE A 330 -24.38 -0.73 24.62
C ILE A 330 -24.27 -1.53 23.31
N ASN A 331 -25.13 -2.53 23.13
CA ASN A 331 -25.15 -3.32 21.89
C ASN A 331 -25.39 -2.39 20.69
N GLY A 332 -24.71 -2.66 19.59
CA GLY A 332 -24.90 -1.97 18.32
C GLY A 332 -25.35 -2.94 17.22
N ALA A 333 -25.51 -2.43 16.01
CA ALA A 333 -25.75 -3.24 14.83
C ALA A 333 -25.16 -2.61 13.57
N ILE A 334 -24.68 -3.45 12.65
CA ILE A 334 -24.41 -3.07 11.26
C ILE A 334 -25.66 -3.39 10.44
N PHE A 335 -26.10 -2.45 9.62
CA PHE A 335 -27.26 -2.60 8.74
C PHE A 335 -26.76 -2.75 7.29
N ILE A 336 -26.99 -3.92 6.68
CA ILE A 336 -26.66 -4.17 5.28
C ILE A 336 -27.95 -4.48 4.52
N PHE A 337 -28.30 -3.65 3.54
CA PHE A 337 -29.58 -3.72 2.86
C PHE A 337 -29.43 -3.76 1.34
N ASN A 338 -30.10 -4.71 0.69
CA ASN A 338 -30.19 -4.77 -0.76
C ASN A 338 -31.45 -4.02 -1.23
N PRO A 339 -31.31 -2.89 -1.95
CA PRO A 339 -32.44 -2.06 -2.34
C PRO A 339 -33.34 -2.71 -3.40
N ARG A 340 -32.83 -3.69 -4.16
CA ARG A 340 -33.60 -4.38 -5.20
C ARG A 340 -34.45 -5.53 -4.63
N THR A 341 -33.88 -6.32 -3.73
CA THR A 341 -34.57 -7.50 -3.17
C THR A 341 -35.27 -7.22 -1.85
N GLY A 342 -34.95 -6.11 -1.19
CA GLY A 342 -35.41 -5.81 0.16
C GLY A 342 -34.72 -6.64 1.25
N GLN A 343 -33.73 -7.46 0.90
CA GLN A 343 -33.03 -8.32 1.85
C GLN A 343 -32.22 -7.48 2.85
N LEU A 344 -32.44 -7.74 4.13
CA LEU A 344 -31.72 -7.11 5.24
C LEU A 344 -30.83 -8.14 5.94
N PHE A 345 -29.55 -7.81 6.06
CA PHE A 345 -28.64 -8.46 7.00
C PHE A 345 -28.37 -7.51 8.17
N LEU A 346 -28.93 -7.86 9.33
CA LEU A 346 -28.71 -7.13 10.58
C LEU A 346 -27.68 -7.87 11.44
N LYS A 347 -26.45 -7.35 11.50
CA LYS A 347 -25.39 -7.94 12.34
C LYS A 347 -25.35 -7.25 13.70
N ILE A 348 -25.85 -7.93 14.73
CA ILE A 348 -25.79 -7.43 16.11
C ILE A 348 -24.33 -7.50 16.62
N ILE A 349 -23.84 -6.37 17.14
CA ILE A 349 -22.53 -6.24 17.77
C ILE A 349 -22.73 -6.16 19.28
N HIS A 350 -22.37 -7.24 19.98
CA HIS A 350 -22.51 -7.33 21.43
C HIS A 350 -21.46 -6.49 22.15
N THR A 351 -21.79 -5.98 23.34
CA THR A 351 -20.92 -5.12 24.17
C THR A 351 -19.55 -5.73 24.48
N SER A 352 -19.44 -7.06 24.51
CA SER A 352 -18.19 -7.79 24.75
C SER A 352 -17.11 -7.49 23.71
N VAL A 353 -17.48 -7.09 22.48
CA VAL A 353 -16.52 -6.70 21.43
C VAL A 353 -15.69 -5.47 21.85
N TRP A 354 -16.27 -4.62 22.70
CA TRP A 354 -15.63 -3.39 23.17
C TRP A 354 -14.76 -3.58 24.41
N ALA A 355 -14.78 -4.78 25.01
CA ALA A 355 -14.06 -5.05 26.25
C ALA A 355 -12.53 -4.92 26.04
N GLY A 356 -11.86 -4.19 26.95
CA GLY A 356 -10.41 -3.99 26.92
C GLY A 356 -9.91 -3.01 25.86
N GLN A 357 -10.78 -2.47 25.01
CA GLN A 357 -10.41 -1.52 23.96
C GLN A 357 -10.59 -0.06 24.41
N LYS A 358 -9.69 0.82 23.97
CA LYS A 358 -9.81 2.29 24.12
C LYS A 358 -9.91 2.92 22.73
N ARG A 359 -10.45 4.14 22.63
CA ARG A 359 -10.72 4.85 21.36
C ARG A 359 -11.73 4.13 20.46
N LEU A 360 -12.81 3.65 21.08
CA LEU A 360 -13.84 2.81 20.45
C LEU A 360 -14.48 3.41 19.19
N GLY A 361 -14.58 4.74 19.10
CA GLY A 361 -15.06 5.41 17.88
C GLY A 361 -14.20 5.21 16.63
N GLN A 362 -12.93 4.80 16.77
CA GLN A 362 -12.09 4.40 15.63
C GLN A 362 -12.13 2.91 15.35
N VAL A 363 -12.54 2.10 16.34
CA VAL A 363 -12.68 0.64 16.24
C VAL A 363 -14.02 0.29 15.60
N SER A 364 -15.00 1.19 15.71
CA SER A 364 -16.34 1.04 15.16
C SER A 364 -16.49 1.45 13.69
N CYS A 365 -15.50 2.14 13.13
CA CYS A 365 -15.49 2.67 11.76
C CYS A 365 -14.58 1.88 10.82
#